data_AF-A0A359E309-F1
#
_entry.id   AF-A0A359E309-F1
#
_cell.length_a   1.000
_cell.length_b   1.000
_cell.length_c   1.000
_cell.angle_alpha   90.00
_cell.angle_beta   90.00
_cell.angle_gamma   90.00
#
_symmetry.space_group_name_H-M   'P 1'
#
loop_
_entity.id
_entity.type
_entity.pdbx_description
1 polymer ?
#
loop_
_entity_poly.entity_id
_entity_poly.type
_entity_poly.pdbx_seq_one_letter_code
_entity_poly.pdbx_strand_id
1 'polypeptide(L)' 'HFDGIPNPGNTDFEYQHDGATSASVSDVSAHKEIILDFEEAVKKGGTPIADPVSAKATSELILDIYGSAVK' A
#
# COMPACT_ATOMS: atom_id res chain seq x y z
N HIS A 1 -9.64 -3.53 12.53
CA HIS A 1 -10.82 -3.69 11.67
C HIS A 1 -11.58 -2.38 11.72
N PHE A 2 -11.78 -1.71 10.58
CA PHE A 2 -12.62 -0.51 10.48
C PHE A 2 -13.95 -0.95 9.88
N ASP A 3 -15.06 -0.64 10.55
CA ASP A 3 -16.39 -1.02 10.07
C ASP A 3 -16.67 -0.36 8.71
N GLY A 4 -17.04 -1.17 7.72
CA GLY A 4 -17.49 -0.69 6.40
C GLY A 4 -16.43 -0.62 5.30
N ILE A 5 -15.16 -0.94 5.56
CA ILE A 5 -14.12 -1.01 4.52
C ILE A 5 -13.70 -2.48 4.33
N PRO A 6 -14.00 -3.09 3.16
CA PRO A 6 -13.52 -4.43 2.85
C PRO A 6 -12.00 -4.45 2.92
N ASN A 7 -11.41 -5.45 3.60
CA ASN A 7 -9.98 -5.66 3.57
C ASN A 7 -9.55 -5.96 2.11
N PRO A 8 -8.76 -5.10 1.45
CA PRO A 8 -8.36 -5.32 0.05
C PRO A 8 -7.26 -6.38 -0.09
N GLY A 9 -6.91 -7.09 1.00
CA GLY A 9 -5.96 -8.18 0.98
C GLY A 9 -6.36 -9.25 -0.02
N ASN A 10 -5.66 -9.27 -1.16
CA ASN A 10 -5.74 -10.35 -2.13
C ASN A 10 -5.22 -11.64 -1.47
N THR A 11 -6.09 -12.64 -1.33
CA THR A 11 -5.71 -13.97 -0.79
C THR A 11 -4.97 -14.83 -1.80
N ASP A 12 -4.93 -14.44 -3.09
CA ASP A 12 -4.22 -15.15 -4.15
C ASP A 12 -2.73 -14.82 -4.20
N PHE A 13 -2.26 -13.92 -3.31
CA PHE A 13 -0.86 -13.61 -3.11
C PHE A 13 -0.43 -14.13 -1.74
N GLU A 14 0.14 -15.35 -1.71
CA GLU A 14 0.87 -15.83 -0.53
C GLU A 14 2.21 -15.08 -0.42
N TYR A 15 2.16 -13.83 0.02
CA TYR A 15 3.32 -13.14 0.54
C TYR A 15 3.27 -13.23 2.06
N GLN A 16 4.13 -14.06 2.66
CA GLN A 16 4.29 -14.13 4.11
C GLN A 16 4.92 -12.83 4.60
N HIS A 17 4.08 -11.84 4.89
CA HIS A 17 4.48 -10.61 5.55
C HIS A 17 3.59 -10.39 6.77
N ASP A 18 4.18 -10.51 7.96
CA ASP A 18 3.53 -10.36 9.26
C ASP A 18 3.28 -8.89 9.66
N GLY A 19 3.66 -7.95 8.79
CA GLY A 19 3.60 -6.51 9.07
C GLY A 19 2.19 -5.95 9.27
N ALA A 20 1.13 -6.74 9.06
CA ALA A 20 -0.25 -6.35 9.37
C ALA A 20 -0.60 -6.49 10.87
N THR A 21 0.20 -7.21 11.66
CA THR A 21 -0.12 -7.58 13.07
C THR A 21 0.69 -6.85 14.15
N SER A 22 1.69 -6.05 13.79
CA SER A 22 2.55 -5.36 14.76
C SER A 22 2.80 -3.92 14.34
N ALA A 23 2.41 -2.96 15.17
CA ALA A 23 2.76 -1.55 15.03
C ALA A 23 4.24 -1.28 15.42
N SER A 24 5.14 -2.17 15.00
CA SER A 24 6.60 -1.98 15.09
C SER A 24 7.14 -1.80 13.68
N VAL A 25 7.25 -0.55 13.23
CA VAL A 25 7.87 -0.17 11.95
C VAL A 25 9.40 -0.24 12.08
N SER A 26 9.92 -1.39 12.52
CA SER A 26 11.37 -1.64 12.60
C SER A 26 11.93 -2.15 11.29
N ASP A 27 11.09 -2.73 10.43
CA ASP A 27 11.45 -3.18 9.10
C ASP A 27 10.63 -2.42 8.05
N VAL A 28 11.34 -1.66 7.22
CA VAL A 28 10.79 -0.86 6.11
C VAL A 28 11.26 -1.39 4.75
N SER A 29 11.88 -2.57 4.71
CA SER A 29 12.52 -3.11 3.51
C SER A 29 11.52 -3.29 2.37
N ALA A 30 10.33 -3.83 2.67
CA ALA A 30 9.26 -3.98 1.68
C ALA A 30 8.77 -2.63 1.11
N HIS A 31 8.65 -1.60 1.97
CA HIS A 31 8.26 -0.26 1.52
C HIS A 31 9.32 0.34 0.58
N LYS A 32 10.59 0.14 0.91
CA LYS A 32 11.72 0.60 0.09
C LYS A 32 11.73 -0.09 -1.28
N GLU A 33 11.48 -1.39 -1.33
CA GLU A 33 11.44 -2.15 -2.60
C GLU A 33 10.36 -1.63 -3.55
N ILE A 34 9.16 -1.34 -3.03
CA ILE A 34 8.05 -0.77 -3.82
C ILE A 34 8.45 0.60 -4.41
N ILE A 35 9.13 1.44 -3.64
CA ILE A 35 9.57 2.76 -4.12
C ILE A 35 10.63 2.62 -5.22
N LEU A 36 11.62 1.74 -5.03
CA LEU A 36 12.68 1.51 -6.00
C LEU A 36 12.13 0.97 -7.34
N ASP A 37 11.18 0.04 -7.27
CA ASP A 37 10.47 -0.47 -8.45
C ASP A 37 9.74 0.66 -9.18
N PHE A 38 9.01 1.50 -8.45
CA PHE A 38 8.31 2.65 -9.05
C PHE A 38 9.28 3.60 -9.77
N GLU A 39 10.40 3.95 -9.14
CA GLU A 39 11.42 4.80 -9.76
C GLU A 39 12.00 4.18 -11.04
N GLU A 40 12.25 2.88 -11.02
CA GLU A 40 12.80 2.15 -12.16
C GLU A 40 11.79 2.06 -13.31
N ALA A 41 10.53 1.74 -13.01
CA ALA A 41 9.43 1.70 -13.97
C ALA A 41 9.25 3.06 -14.67
N VAL A 42 9.27 4.17 -13.91
CA VAL A 42 9.19 5.52 -14.49
C VAL A 42 10.37 5.82 -15.42
N LYS A 43 11.62 5.48 -15.00
CA LYS A 43 12.81 5.70 -15.83
C LYS A 43 12.79 4.91 -17.15
N LYS A 44 12.23 3.70 -17.12
CA LYS A 44 12.19 2.79 -18.28
C LYS A 44 10.90 2.91 -19.11
N GLY A 45 9.92 3.68 -18.65
CA GLY A 45 8.59 3.74 -19.28
C GLY A 45 7.78 2.46 -19.12
N GLY A 46 7.99 1.72 -18.04
CA GLY A 46 7.27 0.49 -17.69
C GLY A 46 6.16 0.70 -16.67
N THR A 47 5.45 -0.39 -16.34
CA THR A 47 4.42 -0.40 -15.30
C THR A 47 5.04 -0.79 -13.96
N PRO A 48 4.89 0.02 -12.89
CA PRO A 48 5.28 -0.37 -11.54
C PRO A 48 4.53 -1.63 -11.07
N ILE A 49 5.09 -2.32 -10.09
CA ILE A 49 4.47 -3.48 -9.43
C ILE A 49 3.14 -3.12 -8.76
N ALA A 50 3.01 -1.87 -8.32
CA ALA A 50 1.77 -1.31 -7.82
C ALA A 50 0.87 -0.90 -8.98
N ASP A 51 -0.25 -1.59 -9.13
CA ASP A 51 -1.28 -1.25 -10.11
C ASP A 51 -1.83 0.18 -9.87
N PRO A 52 -1.95 1.02 -10.92
CA PRO A 52 -2.35 2.42 -10.78
C PRO A 52 -3.76 2.60 -10.18
N VAL A 53 -4.70 1.69 -10.43
CA VAL A 53 -6.05 1.78 -9.89
C VAL A 53 -6.02 1.52 -8.38
N SER A 54 -5.30 0.48 -7.98
CA SER A 54 -5.12 0.08 -6.58
C SER A 54 -4.36 1.14 -5.77
N ALA A 55 -3.29 1.69 -6.35
CA ALA A 55 -2.49 2.76 -5.74
C ALA A 55 -3.32 4.04 -5.52
N LYS A 56 -4.14 4.42 -6.51
CA LYS A 56 -5.05 5.56 -6.39
C LYS A 56 -6.08 5.35 -5.29
N ALA A 57 -6.80 4.22 -5.31
CA ALA A 57 -7.84 3.93 -4.32
C ALA A 57 -7.29 3.91 -2.89
N THR A 58 -6.09 3.35 -2.70
CA THR A 58 -5.40 3.35 -1.40
C THR A 58 -5.07 4.77 -0.96
N SER A 59 -4.58 5.61 -1.87
CA SER A 59 -4.24 7.01 -1.57
C SER A 59 -5.47 7.83 -1.20
N GLU A 60 -6.59 7.64 -1.92
CA GLU A 60 -7.88 8.28 -1.62
C GLU A 60 -8.37 7.89 -0.23
N LEU A 61 -8.31 6.59 0.12
CA LEU A 61 -8.67 6.12 1.46
C LEU A 61 -7.82 6.76 2.56
N ILE A 62 -6.51 6.85 2.38
CA ILE A 62 -5.59 7.47 3.35
C ILE A 62 -5.96 8.94 3.56
N LEU A 63 -6.23 9.67 2.48
CA LEU A 63 -6.63 11.08 2.55
C LEU A 63 -7.99 11.25 3.23
N ASP A 64 -8.95 10.36 2.97
CA ASP A 64 -10.27 10.38 3.63
C ASP A 64 -10.15 10.13 5.14
N ILE A 65 -9.28 9.22 5.56
CA ILE A 65 -8.99 8.96 6.98
C ILE A 65 -8.43 10.22 7.65
N TYR A 66 -7.41 10.85 7.04
CA TYR A 66 -6.81 12.06 7.60
C TYR A 66 -7.74 13.28 7.54
N GLY A 67 -8.53 13.41 6.47
CA GLY A 67 -9.51 14.50 6.32
C GLY A 67 -10.68 14.35 7.30
N SER A 68 -11.07 13.13 7.64
CA SER A 68 -12.12 12.86 8.63
C SER A 68 -11.64 13.05 10.07
N ALA A 69 -10.34 12.88 10.34
CA ALA A 69 -9.74 13.09 11.66
C ALA A 69 -9.58 14.58 12.04
N VAL A 70 -9.82 15.51 11.12
CA VAL A 70 -9.72 16.98 11.32
C VAL A 70 -11.11 17.62 11.54
N LYS A 71 -12.16 16.83 11.81
CA LYS A 71 -13.50 17.32 12.18
C LYS A 71 -13.75 17.29 13.68
#